data_AF-A0AAP8N7B2-F1
#
_entry.id   AF-A0AAP8N7B2-F1
#
_cell.length_a   1.000
_cell.length_b   1.000
_cell.length_c   1.000
_cell.angle_alpha   90.00
_cell.angle_beta   90.00
_cell.angle_gamma   90.00
#
_symmetry.space_group_name_H-M   'P 1'
#
loop_
_entity.id
_entity.type
_entity.pdbx_description
1 polymer ?
#
loop_
_entity_poly.entity_id
_entity_poly.type
_entity_poly.pdbx_seq_one_letter_code
_entity_poly.pdbx_strand_id
1 'polypeptide(L)'
;REGTTSDILAKLRPAFNVRGSVTAGNSSQTSDGAAAVLVMDREKAEAEGLSPLLKFRSFAVAGVAPEVMGIGPVEAIPKALK
;
A
#
# COMPACT_ATOMS: atom_id res chain seq x y z
N ARG A 1 -11.69 9.99 -7.24
CA ARG A 1 -12.53 11.21 -7.08
C ARG A 1 -13.67 11.09 -8.06
N GLU A 2 -14.92 11.25 -7.65
CA GLU A 2 -16.06 11.17 -8.59
C GLU A 2 -15.87 12.15 -9.76
N GLY A 3 -16.27 11.75 -10.96
CA GLY A 3 -16.09 12.55 -12.18
C GLY A 3 -14.68 12.58 -12.77
N THR A 4 -13.75 11.72 -12.32
CA THR A 4 -12.42 11.60 -12.96
C THR A 4 -12.55 10.97 -14.34
N THR A 5 -11.95 11.59 -15.37
CA THR A 5 -11.88 11.06 -16.74
C THR A 5 -10.45 11.11 -17.27
N SER A 6 -10.15 10.34 -18.31
CA SER A 6 -8.85 10.38 -19.01
C SER A 6 -8.49 11.78 -19.49
N ASP A 7 -9.46 12.51 -20.04
CA ASP A 7 -9.27 13.85 -20.60
C ASP A 7 -8.90 14.88 -19.53
N ILE A 8 -9.42 14.70 -18.31
CA ILE A 8 -9.05 15.53 -17.15
C ILE A 8 -7.63 15.18 -16.72
N LEU A 9 -7.31 13.89 -16.59
CA LEU A 9 -5.99 13.44 -16.15
C LEU A 9 -4.87 13.85 -17.12
N ALA A 10 -5.13 13.76 -18.44
CA ALA A 10 -4.17 14.12 -19.49
C ALA A 10 -3.77 15.60 -19.47
N LYS A 11 -4.60 16.49 -18.89
CA LYS A 11 -4.34 17.93 -18.79
C LYS A 11 -3.53 18.32 -17.55
N LEU A 12 -3.26 17.38 -16.65
CA LEU A 12 -2.55 17.66 -15.41
C LEU A 12 -1.06 17.90 -15.66
N ARG A 13 -0.51 18.93 -14.99
CA ARG A 13 0.92 19.25 -15.08
C ARG A 13 1.76 18.21 -14.31
N PRO A 14 2.97 17.87 -14.79
CA PRO A 14 3.91 17.05 -14.04
C PRO A 14 4.25 17.66 -12.67
N ALA A 15 4.32 16.81 -11.63
CA ALA A 15 4.49 17.25 -10.25
C ALA A 15 5.96 17.29 -9.78
N PHE A 16 6.85 16.49 -10.37
CA PHE A 16 8.22 16.29 -9.86
C PHE A 16 9.32 16.64 -10.86
N ASN A 17 9.08 16.44 -12.16
CA ASN A 17 10.03 16.75 -13.22
C ASN A 17 9.28 17.44 -14.36
N VAL A 18 9.86 18.51 -14.92
CA VAL A 18 9.27 19.32 -15.99
C VAL A 18 8.91 18.51 -17.25
N ARG A 19 9.60 17.40 -17.51
CA ARG A 19 9.33 16.45 -18.61
C ARG A 19 8.87 15.08 -18.10
N GLY A 20 8.45 14.99 -16.83
CA GLY A 20 8.02 13.75 -16.20
C GLY A 20 6.58 13.38 -16.54
N SER A 21 6.20 12.15 -16.18
CA SER A 21 4.85 11.59 -16.39
C SER A 21 3.99 11.56 -15.11
N VAL A 22 4.61 11.78 -13.95
CA VAL A 22 3.91 11.73 -12.66
C VAL A 22 3.21 13.06 -12.39
N THR A 23 1.90 12.99 -12.13
CA THR A 23 1.01 14.13 -11.87
C THR A 23 0.26 13.89 -10.55
N ALA A 24 -0.35 14.93 -9.99
CA ALA A 24 -1.18 14.79 -8.80
C ALA A 24 -2.38 13.84 -8.98
N GLY A 25 -2.78 13.53 -10.22
CA GLY A 25 -3.91 12.64 -10.52
C GLY A 25 -3.52 11.17 -10.60
N ASN A 26 -2.24 10.85 -10.78
CA ASN A 26 -1.74 9.47 -10.87
C ASN A 26 -0.79 9.10 -9.70
N SER A 27 -0.67 9.99 -8.71
CA SER A 27 0.01 9.74 -7.45
C SER A 27 -0.99 9.71 -6.29
N SER A 28 -0.59 9.08 -5.18
CA SER A 28 -1.32 9.20 -3.92
C SER A 28 -1.32 10.65 -3.42
N GLN A 29 -2.39 11.04 -2.70
CA GLN A 29 -2.49 12.36 -2.06
C GLN A 29 -1.75 12.34 -0.72
N THR A 30 -1.25 13.50 -0.30
CA THR A 30 -0.91 13.71 1.12
C THR A 30 -2.20 13.59 1.93
N SER A 31 -2.17 12.78 2.99
CA SER A 31 -3.36 12.46 3.78
C SER A 31 -2.99 12.34 5.25
N ASP A 32 -3.90 12.80 6.12
CA ASP A 32 -3.82 12.60 7.57
C ASP A 32 -4.82 11.50 7.96
N GLY A 33 -4.39 10.52 8.76
CA GLY A 33 -5.25 9.42 9.18
C GLY A 33 -4.63 8.53 10.26
N ALA A 34 -5.47 7.78 10.96
CA ALA A 34 -5.07 6.79 11.97
C ALA A 34 -5.77 5.46 11.71
N ALA A 35 -5.07 4.36 12.05
CA ALA A 35 -5.60 3.01 11.98
C ALA A 35 -5.03 2.16 13.12
N ALA A 36 -5.79 1.19 13.60
CA ALA A 36 -5.36 0.22 14.60
C ALA A 36 -5.90 -1.16 14.28
N VAL A 37 -5.11 -2.19 14.60
CA VAL A 37 -5.51 -3.60 14.52
C VAL A 37 -5.09 -4.30 15.80
N LEU A 38 -5.96 -5.13 16.36
CA LEU A 38 -5.64 -5.98 17.50
C LEU A 38 -5.13 -7.33 16.97
N VAL A 39 -3.88 -7.66 17.28
CA VAL A 39 -3.28 -8.95 16.93
C VAL A 39 -3.21 -9.80 18.19
N MET A 40 -3.75 -11.01 18.11
CA MET A 40 -3.82 -11.94 19.23
C MET A 40 -3.45 -13.34 18.79
N ASP A 41 -3.02 -14.15 19.75
CA ASP A 41 -3.06 -15.59 19.60
C ASP A 41 -4.52 -16.06 19.43
N ARG A 42 -4.73 -17.06 18.58
CA ARG A 42 -6.06 -17.54 18.24
C ARG A 42 -6.78 -18.16 19.44
N GLU A 43 -6.09 -19.02 20.19
CA GLU A 43 -6.70 -19.74 21.32
C GLU A 43 -7.08 -18.75 22.42
N LYS A 44 -6.23 -17.74 22.65
CA LYS A 44 -6.52 -16.67 23.60
C LYS A 44 -7.73 -15.83 23.18
N ALA A 45 -7.80 -15.44 21.90
CA ALA A 45 -8.94 -14.69 21.39
C ALA A 45 -10.26 -15.48 21.55
N GLU A 46 -10.26 -16.76 21.17
CA GLU A 46 -11.43 -17.64 21.32
C GLU A 46 -11.82 -17.85 22.79
N ALA A 47 -10.84 -18.04 23.69
CA ALA A 47 -11.08 -18.17 25.13
C ALA A 47 -11.67 -16.90 25.78
N GLU A 48 -11.38 -15.73 25.22
CA GLU A 48 -11.98 -14.45 25.62
C GLU A 48 -13.30 -14.15 24.89
N GLY A 49 -13.81 -15.09 24.08
CA GLY A 49 -15.07 -14.94 23.34
C GLY A 49 -14.99 -13.95 22.17
N LEU A 50 -13.77 -13.63 21.71
CA LEU A 50 -13.56 -12.78 20.54
C LEU A 50 -13.65 -13.61 19.26
N SER A 51 -14.19 -13.00 18.20
CA SER A 51 -14.29 -13.60 16.87
C SER A 51 -13.18 -13.05 15.95
N PRO A 52 -12.13 -13.84 15.62
CA PRO A 52 -11.07 -13.38 14.74
C PRO A 52 -11.59 -13.06 13.33
N LEU A 53 -11.21 -11.91 12.77
CA LEU A 53 -11.63 -11.49 11.43
C LEU A 53 -10.79 -12.14 10.33
N LEU A 54 -9.49 -12.32 10.59
CA LEU A 54 -8.48 -12.77 9.63
C LEU A 54 -7.39 -13.55 10.35
N LYS A 55 -6.58 -14.29 9.59
CA LYS A 55 -5.35 -14.92 10.10
C LYS A 55 -4.13 -14.33 9.41
N PHE A 56 -3.17 -13.83 10.20
CA PHE A 56 -1.87 -13.39 9.72
C PHE A 56 -0.98 -14.62 9.44
N ARG A 57 -0.66 -14.88 8.17
CA ARG A 57 0.01 -16.13 7.74
C ARG A 57 1.51 -16.00 7.61
N SER A 58 1.97 -14.93 6.97
CA SER A 58 3.37 -14.71 6.67
C SER A 58 3.63 -13.21 6.48
N PHE A 59 4.89 -12.84 6.61
CA PHE A 59 5.40 -11.50 6.35
C PHE A 59 6.84 -11.61 5.89
N ALA A 60 7.23 -10.77 4.94
CA ALA A 60 8.59 -10.71 4.45
C ALA A 60 9.00 -9.28 4.15
N VAL A 61 10.29 -9.02 4.31
CA VAL A 61 10.95 -7.75 3.96
C VAL A 61 11.99 -8.03 2.89
N ALA A 62 12.10 -7.12 1.92
CA ALA A 62 13.14 -7.14 0.92
C ALA A 62 13.62 -5.71 0.64
N GLY A 63 14.92 -5.54 0.41
CA GLY A 63 15.51 -4.28 -0.04
C GLY A 63 15.76 -4.29 -1.53
N VAL A 64 15.66 -3.11 -2.15
CA VAL A 64 16.05 -2.81 -3.54
C VAL A 64 16.80 -1.48 -3.56
N ALA A 65 17.40 -1.12 -4.70
CA ALA A 65 18.08 0.15 -4.85
C ALA A 65 17.10 1.34 -4.61
N PRO A 66 17.47 2.37 -3.82
CA PRO A 66 16.57 3.46 -3.46
C PRO A 66 15.98 4.22 -4.65
N GLU A 67 16.73 4.34 -5.75
CA GLU A 67 16.34 5.07 -6.96
C GLU A 67 15.12 4.44 -7.67
N VAL A 68 14.87 3.15 -7.41
CA VAL A 68 13.77 2.38 -8.02
C VAL A 68 12.85 1.74 -6.97
N MET A 69 12.82 2.30 -5.75
CA MET A 69 12.16 1.72 -4.57
C MET A 69 10.73 1.18 -4.79
N GLY A 70 9.98 1.73 -5.76
CA GLY A 70 8.62 1.29 -6.10
C GLY A 70 8.51 -0.17 -6.53
N ILE A 71 9.61 -0.83 -6.90
CA ILE A 71 9.62 -2.26 -7.28
C ILE A 71 9.82 -3.22 -6.10
N GLY A 72 10.01 -2.73 -4.86
CA GLY A 72 10.20 -3.57 -3.68
C GLY A 72 9.22 -4.75 -3.54
N PRO A 73 7.92 -4.61 -3.87
CA PRO A 73 6.98 -5.73 -3.85
C PRO A 73 7.35 -6.91 -4.76
N VAL A 74 8.07 -6.69 -5.86
CA VAL A 74 8.55 -7.76 -6.77
C VAL A 74 9.46 -8.74 -6.02
N GLU A 75 10.26 -8.25 -5.08
CA GLU A 75 11.17 -9.07 -4.27
C GLU A 75 10.54 -9.58 -2.98
N ALA A 76 9.65 -8.79 -2.35
CA ALA A 76 9.06 -9.13 -1.07
C ALA A 76 7.91 -10.15 -1.18
N ILE A 77 7.04 -10.02 -2.19
CA ILE A 77 5.84 -10.88 -2.33
C ILE A 77 6.22 -12.36 -2.50
N PRO A 78 7.14 -12.75 -3.40
CA PRO A 78 7.51 -14.17 -3.54
C PRO A 78 8.08 -14.76 -2.24
N LYS A 79 8.79 -13.97 -1.43
CA LYS A 79 9.33 -14.42 -0.13
C LYS A 79 8.23 -14.67 0.90
N ALA A 80 7.17 -13.85 0.90
CA ALA A 80 6.03 -14.05 1.80
C ALA A 80 5.16 -15.26 1.38
N LEU A 81 5.24 -15.70 0.12
CA LEU A 81 4.45 -16.81 -0.43
C LEU A 81 5.18 -18.17 -0.39
N LYS A 82 6.51 -18.18 -0.25
CA LYS A 82 7.32 -19.41 -0.08
C LYS A 82 7.10 -20.02 1.29
#